data_AF-A0A938EXK0-F1
#
_entry.id   AF-A0A938EXK0-F1
#
_cell.length_a   1.000
_cell.length_b   1.000
_cell.length_c   1.000
_cell.angle_alpha   90.00
_cell.angle_beta   90.00
_cell.angle_gamma   90.00
#
_symmetry.space_group_name_H-M   'P 1'
#
loop_
_entity.id
_entity.type
_entity.pdbx_description
1 polymer ?
#
loop_
_entity_poly.entity_id
_entity_poly.type
_entity_poly.pdbx_seq_one_letter_code
_entity_poly.pdbx_strand_id
1 'polypeptide(L)'
;MKIATWNILHGMALPEGVIHNERLAERATQLDVDLLAIQEVDYFQERSHFADQAELIAQAMSAPYISRAYAIIGTPGEKWRKYSSESSSDMSRECYYGNGIVSRI
;
A
#
# COMPACT_ATOMS: atom_id res chain seq x y z
N MET A 1 -0.08 -22.66 -5.07
CA MET A 1 0.49 -21.52 -4.33
C MET A 1 1.33 -20.69 -5.29
N LYS A 2 0.82 -19.52 -5.67
CA LYS A 2 1.50 -18.50 -6.49
C LYS A 2 1.86 -17.32 -5.59
N ILE A 3 3.13 -16.96 -5.58
CA ILE A 3 3.65 -15.86 -4.76
C ILE A 3 4.31 -14.86 -5.69
N ALA A 4 4.04 -13.58 -5.49
CA ALA A 4 4.74 -12.52 -6.19
C ALA A 4 5.14 -11.38 -5.25
N THR A 5 6.02 -10.52 -5.77
CA THR A 5 6.35 -9.25 -5.16
C THR A 5 6.10 -8.13 -6.17
N TRP A 6 5.61 -6.99 -5.69
CA TRP A 6 5.33 -5.83 -6.54
C TRP A 6 5.66 -4.53 -5.81
N ASN A 7 6.62 -3.79 -6.35
CA ASN A 7 6.80 -2.39 -6.01
C ASN A 7 5.75 -1.58 -6.76
N ILE A 8 4.79 -1.01 -6.03
CA ILE A 8 3.63 -0.32 -6.61
C ILE A 8 3.88 1.15 -6.88
N LEU A 9 5.07 1.68 -6.49
CA LEU A 9 5.44 3.09 -6.63
C LEU A 9 4.30 4.00 -6.17
N HIS A 10 3.81 3.79 -4.94
CA HIS A 10 2.68 4.51 -4.34
C HIS A 10 1.42 4.60 -5.23
N GLY A 11 1.21 3.62 -6.10
CA GLY A 11 0.10 3.55 -7.04
C GLY A 11 0.23 4.46 -8.27
N MET A 12 1.41 5.04 -8.51
CA MET A 12 1.68 5.90 -9.66
C MET A 12 1.75 5.09 -10.95
N ALA A 13 0.87 5.39 -11.89
CA ALA A 13 0.88 4.80 -13.22
C ALA A 13 1.98 5.41 -14.08
N LEU A 14 2.80 4.55 -14.69
CA LEU A 14 3.79 4.96 -15.67
C LEU A 14 3.25 4.77 -17.10
N PRO A 15 3.54 5.69 -18.04
CA PRO A 15 4.37 6.90 -17.89
C PRO A 15 3.59 8.14 -17.42
N GLU A 16 2.30 7.99 -17.11
CA GLU A 16 1.38 9.11 -16.86
C GLU A 16 1.80 9.99 -15.68
N GLY A 17 2.46 9.40 -14.67
CA GLY A 17 2.90 10.11 -13.47
C GLY A 17 1.75 10.47 -12.53
N VAL A 18 0.61 9.80 -12.66
CA VAL A 18 -0.62 10.04 -11.88
C VAL A 18 -1.01 8.78 -11.12
N ILE A 19 -1.55 8.94 -9.92
CA ILE A 19 -2.02 7.83 -9.10
C ILE A 19 -3.43 7.42 -9.52
N HIS A 20 -3.61 6.12 -9.82
CA HIS A 20 -4.89 5.55 -10.23
C HIS A 20 -5.23 4.33 -9.37
N ASN A 21 -5.94 4.52 -8.27
CA ASN A 21 -6.30 3.45 -7.33
C ASN A 21 -7.14 2.34 -7.97
N GLU A 22 -8.03 2.68 -8.90
CA GLU A 22 -8.84 1.70 -9.66
C GLU A 22 -7.94 0.80 -10.53
N ARG A 23 -7.01 1.40 -11.28
CA ARG A 23 -6.05 0.63 -12.10
C ARG A 23 -5.11 -0.20 -11.24
N LEU A 24 -4.68 0.31 -10.08
CA LEU A 24 -3.90 -0.45 -9.11
C LEU A 24 -4.63 -1.72 -8.68
N ALA A 25 -5.91 -1.61 -8.32
CA ALA A 25 -6.77 -2.73 -7.97
C ALA A 25 -6.95 -3.71 -9.16
N GLU A 26 -7.26 -3.23 -10.35
CA GLU A 26 -7.40 -4.06 -11.56
C GLU A 26 -6.14 -4.87 -11.85
N ARG A 27 -4.96 -4.25 -11.74
CA ARG A 27 -3.67 -4.95 -11.94
C ARG A 27 -3.41 -5.98 -10.86
N ALA A 28 -3.75 -5.69 -9.60
CA ALA A 28 -3.65 -6.68 -8.52
C ALA A 28 -4.51 -7.93 -8.81
N THR A 29 -5.74 -7.77 -9.30
CA THR A 29 -6.59 -8.90 -9.71
C THR A 29 -5.95 -9.71 -10.83
N GLN A 30 -5.34 -9.05 -11.82
CA GLN A 30 -4.72 -9.69 -12.99
C GLN A 30 -3.45 -10.48 -12.67
N LEU A 31 -2.75 -10.18 -11.57
CA LEU A 31 -1.58 -10.96 -11.15
C LEU A 31 -1.94 -12.42 -10.83
N ASP A 32 -3.19 -12.68 -10.42
CA ASP A 32 -3.71 -14.01 -10.07
C ASP A 32 -2.76 -14.80 -9.15
N VAL A 33 -2.41 -14.19 -8.01
CA VAL A 33 -1.54 -14.77 -6.99
C VAL A 33 -2.29 -15.09 -5.70
N ASP A 34 -1.78 -16.06 -4.94
CA ASP A 34 -2.32 -16.45 -3.64
C ASP A 34 -1.79 -15.53 -2.52
N LEU A 35 -0.53 -15.08 -2.65
CA LEU A 35 0.12 -14.14 -1.73
C LEU A 35 0.92 -13.11 -2.52
N LEU A 36 0.77 -11.83 -2.16
CA LEU A 36 1.45 -10.71 -2.77
C LEU A 36 2.17 -9.88 -1.70
N ALA A 37 3.50 -9.79 -1.82
CA ALA A 37 4.29 -8.83 -1.08
C ALA A 37 4.34 -7.50 -1.85
N ILE A 38 3.97 -6.39 -1.22
CA ILE A 38 3.90 -5.07 -1.85
C ILE A 38 4.91 -4.10 -1.21
N GLN A 39 5.56 -3.28 -2.04
CA GLN A 39 6.51 -2.25 -1.62
C GLN A 39 6.10 -0.88 -2.14
N GLU A 40 6.55 0.16 -1.44
CA GLU A 40 6.23 1.56 -1.73
C GLU A 40 4.73 1.86 -1.63
N VAL A 41 4.14 1.45 -0.50
CA VAL A 41 2.70 1.50 -0.26
C VAL A 41 2.33 2.73 0.55
N ASP A 42 1.37 3.52 0.05
CA ASP A 42 0.77 4.63 0.79
C ASP A 42 -0.36 4.14 1.70
N TYR A 43 -0.43 4.73 2.88
CA TYR A 43 -1.59 4.69 3.77
C TYR A 43 -2.02 6.11 4.12
N PHE A 44 -3.24 6.48 3.70
CA PHE A 44 -3.86 7.78 3.99
C PHE A 44 -3.04 9.01 3.54
N GLN A 45 -2.20 8.87 2.51
CA GLN A 45 -1.50 10.03 1.94
C GLN A 45 -2.43 10.81 1.01
N GLU A 46 -2.30 12.14 1.00
CA GLU A 46 -3.10 13.02 0.12
C GLU A 46 -2.90 12.66 -1.36
N ARG A 47 -1.66 12.37 -1.78
CA ARG A 47 -1.32 11.99 -3.16
C ARG A 47 -2.06 10.74 -3.63
N SER A 48 -2.31 9.78 -2.72
CA SER A 48 -3.04 8.54 -3.02
C SER A 48 -4.55 8.65 -2.79
N HIS A 49 -5.07 9.88 -2.70
CA HIS A 49 -6.48 10.17 -2.39
C HIS A 49 -6.91 9.60 -1.03
N PHE A 50 -6.00 9.67 -0.05
CA PHE A 50 -6.19 9.15 1.31
C PHE A 50 -6.51 7.65 1.36
N ALA A 51 -6.07 6.89 0.36
CA ALA A 51 -6.32 5.47 0.29
C ALA A 51 -5.44 4.67 1.26
N ASP A 52 -5.98 3.56 1.74
CA ASP A 52 -5.20 2.42 2.20
C ASP A 52 -4.96 1.49 1.00
N GLN A 53 -3.79 1.61 0.39
CA GLN A 53 -3.49 0.86 -0.84
C GLN A 53 -3.38 -0.65 -0.60
N ALA A 54 -2.95 -1.07 0.61
CA ALA A 54 -2.91 -2.49 0.94
C ALA A 54 -4.33 -3.07 1.04
N GLU A 55 -5.26 -2.32 1.64
CA GLU A 55 -6.69 -2.67 1.69
C GLU A 55 -7.32 -2.76 0.29
N LEU A 56 -7.07 -1.76 -0.57
CA LEU A 56 -7.57 -1.75 -1.95
C LEU A 56 -7.10 -2.98 -2.73
N ILE A 57 -5.82 -3.32 -2.64
CA ILE A 57 -5.23 -4.49 -3.29
C ILE A 57 -5.84 -5.78 -2.72
N ALA A 58 -6.03 -5.87 -1.41
CA ALA A 58 -6.62 -7.04 -0.78
C ALA A 58 -8.07 -7.27 -1.21
N GLN A 59 -8.88 -6.20 -1.26
CA GLN A 59 -10.25 -6.26 -1.76
C GLN A 59 -10.28 -6.72 -3.22
N ALA A 60 -9.41 -6.17 -4.08
CA ALA A 60 -9.29 -6.55 -5.49
C ALA A 60 -8.85 -8.01 -5.67
N MET A 61 -8.01 -8.51 -4.76
CA MET A 61 -7.59 -9.90 -4.72
C MET A 61 -8.63 -10.82 -4.05
N SER A 62 -9.68 -10.31 -3.39
CA SER A 62 -10.54 -11.09 -2.49
C SER A 62 -9.74 -11.82 -1.40
N ALA A 63 -8.71 -11.15 -0.87
CA ALA A 63 -7.80 -11.66 0.14
C ALA A 63 -8.25 -11.19 1.54
N PRO A 64 -8.54 -12.10 2.49
CA PRO A 64 -8.99 -11.72 3.83
C PRO A 64 -7.84 -11.33 4.78
N TYR A 65 -6.59 -11.64 4.42
CA TYR A 65 -5.44 -11.40 5.28
C TYR A 65 -4.57 -10.28 4.74
N ILE A 66 -4.33 -9.27 5.58
CA ILE A 66 -3.54 -8.08 5.26
C ILE A 66 -2.62 -7.78 6.41
N SER A 67 -1.33 -7.61 6.11
CA SER A 67 -0.33 -7.10 7.04
C SER A 67 0.29 -5.82 6.48
N ARG A 68 0.44 -4.81 7.33
CA ARG A 68 1.02 -3.51 7.00
C ARG A 68 2.30 -3.34 7.81
N ALA A 69 3.40 -3.05 7.13
CA ALA A 69 4.69 -2.78 7.74
C ALA A 69 5.08 -1.33 7.44
N TYR A 70 4.63 -0.42 8.28
CA TYR A 70 4.96 1.00 8.17
C TYR A 70 6.45 1.23 8.45
N ALA A 71 7.10 1.99 7.57
CA ALA A 71 8.51 2.36 7.71
C ALA A 71 8.67 3.81 8.15
N ILE A 72 7.79 4.69 7.66
CA ILE A 72 7.79 6.11 7.97
C ILE A 72 6.38 6.63 8.22
N ILE A 73 6.34 7.76 8.92
CA ILE A 73 5.17 8.57 9.21
C ILE A 73 5.34 9.88 8.45
N GLY A 74 4.36 10.26 7.64
CA GLY A 74 4.47 11.35 6.66
C GLY A 74 4.85 10.87 5.25
N THR A 75 5.06 11.83 4.35
CA THR A 75 5.25 11.60 2.91
C THR A 75 6.74 11.50 2.55
N PRO A 76 7.22 10.41 1.94
CA PRO A 76 8.59 10.31 1.44
C PRO A 76 8.86 11.38 0.38
N GLY A 77 10.03 12.02 0.45
CA GLY A 77 10.41 13.13 -0.44
C GLY A 77 9.91 14.50 0.02
N GLU A 78 9.02 14.55 1.01
CA GLU A 78 8.53 15.78 1.64
C GLU A 78 8.93 15.82 3.12
N LYS A 79 7.96 15.80 4.03
CA LYS A 79 8.17 15.78 5.48
C LYS A 79 7.78 14.43 6.03
N TRP A 80 8.74 13.76 6.66
CA TRP A 80 8.53 12.46 7.27
C TRP A 80 9.40 12.28 8.52
N ARG A 81 9.01 11.32 9.37
CA ARG A 81 9.80 10.81 10.49
C ARG A 81 9.80 9.29 10.47
N LYS A 82 10.83 8.67 11.04
CA LYS A 82 10.90 7.22 11.16
C LYS A 82 9.70 6.71 11.95
N TYR A 83 9.08 5.63 11.48
CA TYR A 83 8.03 4.94 12.23
C TYR A 83 8.61 4.35 13.52
N SER A 84 7.90 4.54 14.63
CA SER A 84 8.16 3.89 15.91
C SER A 84 6.84 3.40 16.48
N SER A 85 6.81 2.17 16.98
CA SER A 85 5.63 1.58 17.64
C SER A 85 5.19 2.37 18.88
N GLU A 86 6.08 3.17 19.48
CA GLU A 86 5.77 4.02 20.63
C GLU A 86 5.10 5.35 20.23
N SER A 87 5.18 5.72 18.95
CA SER A 87 4.64 6.98 18.43
C SER A 87 3.22 6.89 17.87
N SER A 88 2.56 5.73 18.02
CA SER A 88 1.25 5.41 17.44
C SER A 88 0.07 5.90 18.30
N SER A 89 0.17 7.07 18.94
CA SER A 89 -0.86 7.50 19.90
C SER A 89 -2.18 7.94 19.25
N ASP A 90 -2.22 8.18 17.93
CA ASP A 90 -3.46 8.35 17.17
C ASP A 90 -3.26 8.08 15.66
N MET A 91 -3.46 6.82 15.24
CA MET A 91 -3.34 6.41 13.83
C MET A 91 -4.32 7.15 12.89
N SER A 92 -5.37 7.78 13.43
CA SER A 92 -6.42 8.42 12.63
C SER A 92 -6.02 9.75 12.00
N ARG A 93 -4.87 10.33 12.40
CA ARG A 93 -4.43 11.66 11.98
C ARG A 93 -3.14 11.68 11.17
N GLU A 94 -2.51 10.53 11.00
CA GLU A 94 -1.21 10.43 10.35
C GLU A 94 -1.34 9.61 9.05
N CYS A 95 -0.52 9.97 8.06
CA CYS A 95 -0.30 9.14 6.90
C CYS A 95 1.01 8.36 7.07
N TYR A 96 1.07 7.20 6.43
CA TYR A 96 2.20 6.29 6.55
C TYR A 96 2.67 5.83 5.18
N TYR A 97 3.89 5.34 5.15
CA TYR A 97 4.47 4.71 3.98
C TYR A 97 5.32 3.52 4.38
N GLY A 98 5.26 2.47 3.57
CA GLY A 98 6.05 1.27 3.82
C GLY A 98 5.72 0.13 2.89
N ASN A 99 5.61 -1.06 3.47
CA ASN A 99 5.40 -2.30 2.76
C ASN A 99 4.16 -3.02 3.29
N GLY A 100 3.73 -4.07 2.60
CA GLY A 100 2.65 -4.92 3.06
C GLY A 100 2.72 -6.33 2.50
N ILE A 101 1.90 -7.21 3.08
CA ILE A 101 1.64 -8.56 2.57
C ILE A 101 0.13 -8.73 2.52
N VAL A 102 -0.36 -9.19 1.38
CA VAL A 102 -1.78 -9.52 1.13
C VAL A 102 -1.85 -11.00 0.80
N SER A 103 -2.73 -11.76 1.47
CA SER A 103 -2.85 -13.21 1.28
C SER A 103 -4.29 -13.70 1.25
N ARG A 104 -4.59 -14.59 0.30
CA ARG A 104 -5.84 -15.37 0.23
C ARG A 104 -5.84 -16.58 1.15
N ILE A 105 -4.66 -16.98 1.62
CA ILE A 105 -4.38 -18.23 2.34
C ILE A 105 -3.62 -17.99 3.64
#